data_AF-A0A9E5RU03-F1
#
_entry.id   AF-A0A9E5RU03-F1
#
_cell.length_a   1.000
_cell.length_b   1.000
_cell.length_c   1.000
_cell.angle_alpha   90.00
_cell.angle_beta   90.00
_cell.angle_gamma   90.00
#
_symmetry.space_group_name_H-M   'P 1'
#
loop_
_entity.id
_entity.type
_entity.pdbx_description
1 polymer ?
#
loop_
_entity_poly.entity_id
_entity_poly.type
_entity_poly.pdbx_seq_one_letter_code
_entity_poly.pdbx_strand_id
1 'polypeptide(L)'
;MKPTESYTKIANYRIFKLLTIFALCTSCGIGSGEQIIAQNLNSTSIKFEPPPPPPPTRRGEPTGRAQGGAGRGCEPTALVPLTKSNKSNNDSFLWGLTIAERPKFWFSLPRSLTSKDAIEFVLTDNSGKAVYQTKLNSSTTPQGIVSFAIPQNAPALEIGKPYNWSFSLYCDFKTVEDKPGNVRGSIQRVAVNPQLKNQLANSKTPVQQAATYAKNGIWFDALTTLGVNIRGEKTKDISFAWTELLRQINLQKITPLPVTNCCDTSKESLPERKKQQNQN
;
A
#
# COMPACT_ATOMS: atom_id res chain seq x y z
N MET A 1 -6.22 -6.66 -70.24
CA MET A 1 -5.65 -5.68 -71.19
C MET A 1 -6.59 -4.48 -71.20
N LYS A 2 -6.08 -3.26 -70.98
CA LYS A 2 -6.84 -2.01 -70.75
C LYS A 2 -7.75 -1.65 -71.95
N PRO A 3 -8.70 -0.70 -71.78
CA PRO A 3 -8.36 0.71 -72.04
C PRO A 3 -8.89 1.71 -70.99
N THR A 4 -8.21 2.85 -70.93
CA THR A 4 -8.48 4.04 -70.09
C THR A 4 -8.87 5.22 -70.96
N GLU A 5 -9.69 6.10 -70.35
CA GLU A 5 -9.80 7.56 -70.53
C GLU A 5 -10.44 8.16 -71.79
N SER A 6 -11.38 9.08 -71.57
CA SER A 6 -11.35 10.38 -72.25
C SER A 6 -12.00 11.48 -71.41
N TYR A 7 -11.31 12.61 -71.40
CA TYR A 7 -11.62 13.92 -70.84
C TYR A 7 -12.79 14.63 -71.53
N THR A 8 -13.39 15.61 -70.84
CA THR A 8 -13.80 16.87 -71.50
C THR A 8 -13.93 18.02 -70.50
N LYS A 9 -13.19 19.11 -70.75
CA LYS A 9 -13.40 20.46 -70.20
C LYS A 9 -13.72 21.37 -71.37
N ILE A 10 -14.78 22.17 -71.30
CA ILE A 10 -14.94 23.37 -72.12
C ILE A 10 -15.46 24.51 -71.22
N ALA A 11 -14.79 25.65 -71.33
CA ALA A 11 -15.07 26.91 -70.67
C ALA A 11 -16.08 27.75 -71.49
N ASN A 12 -16.78 28.71 -70.87
CA ASN A 12 -16.79 30.13 -71.28
C ASN A 12 -17.81 31.00 -70.51
N TYR A 13 -17.25 31.80 -69.61
CA TYR A 13 -17.38 33.25 -69.40
C TYR A 13 -18.57 34.11 -69.94
N ARG A 14 -19.12 34.90 -68.98
CA ARG A 14 -19.43 36.37 -68.96
C ARG A 14 -20.87 36.93 -69.12
N ILE A 15 -21.30 37.53 -67.98
CA ILE A 15 -21.85 38.89 -67.74
C ILE A 15 -23.23 39.27 -68.36
N PHE A 16 -24.23 39.59 -67.52
CA PHE A 16 -24.76 40.96 -67.34
C PHE A 16 -25.73 41.09 -66.13
N LYS A 17 -25.95 42.35 -65.74
CA LYS A 17 -26.37 42.92 -64.44
C LYS A 17 -27.89 42.97 -64.12
N LEU A 18 -28.16 43.03 -62.80
CA LEU A 18 -29.08 43.91 -61.99
C LEU A 18 -30.58 43.59 -61.73
N LEU A 19 -30.96 43.85 -60.45
CA LEU A 19 -32.29 44.13 -59.80
C LEU A 19 -33.21 42.90 -59.55
N THR A 20 -33.92 42.65 -58.44
CA THR A 20 -34.26 43.35 -57.17
C THR A 20 -35.03 42.38 -56.22
N ILE A 21 -34.76 42.47 -54.90
CA ILE A 21 -35.72 42.52 -53.75
C ILE A 21 -36.54 41.26 -53.28
N PHE A 22 -36.34 40.97 -51.98
CA PHE A 22 -37.15 40.32 -50.92
C PHE A 22 -37.62 38.86 -51.04
N ALA A 23 -37.23 38.04 -50.05
CA ALA A 23 -38.16 37.40 -49.10
C ALA A 23 -37.39 36.66 -47.99
N LEU A 24 -37.95 36.72 -46.77
CA LEU A 24 -37.43 36.14 -45.54
C LEU A 24 -37.26 34.62 -45.62
N CYS A 25 -36.18 34.10 -45.03
CA CYS A 25 -36.19 32.76 -44.42
C CYS A 25 -35.45 32.78 -43.08
N THR A 26 -36.30 32.83 -42.05
CA THR A 26 -36.18 32.26 -40.71
C THR A 26 -35.08 31.22 -40.49
N SER A 27 -34.33 31.46 -39.40
CA SER A 27 -33.73 30.49 -38.48
C SER A 27 -32.82 29.39 -39.03
N CYS A 28 -31.52 29.56 -38.82
CA CYS A 28 -30.70 28.48 -38.26
C CYS A 28 -29.90 29.07 -37.10
N GLY A 29 -30.46 28.96 -35.89
CA GLY A 29 -29.68 29.18 -34.68
C GLY A 29 -28.58 28.14 -34.66
N ILE A 30 -27.34 28.58 -34.86
CA ILE A 30 -26.15 27.77 -34.61
C ILE A 30 -26.05 27.69 -33.09
N GLY A 31 -26.85 26.80 -32.50
CA GLY A 31 -26.62 26.32 -31.15
C GLY A 31 -25.31 25.56 -31.19
N SER A 32 -24.24 26.22 -30.73
CA SER A 32 -23.01 25.57 -30.33
C SER A 32 -23.38 24.51 -29.31
N GLY A 33 -23.48 23.26 -29.76
CA GLY A 33 -23.58 22.12 -28.89
C GLY A 33 -22.29 22.06 -28.07
N GLU A 34 -22.35 22.54 -26.84
CA GLU A 34 -21.39 22.16 -25.81
C GLU A 34 -21.49 20.65 -25.68
N GLN A 35 -20.52 19.95 -26.25
CA GLN A 35 -20.25 18.57 -25.86
C GLN A 35 -19.72 18.62 -24.43
N ILE A 36 -20.63 18.46 -23.46
CA ILE A 36 -20.24 18.08 -22.12
C ILE A 36 -19.69 16.66 -22.24
N ILE A 37 -18.38 16.54 -22.40
CA ILE A 37 -17.67 15.32 -22.02
C ILE A 37 -17.84 15.24 -20.51
N ALA A 38 -18.89 14.55 -20.07
CA ALA A 38 -18.97 14.08 -18.70
C ALA A 38 -17.80 13.11 -18.52
N GLN A 39 -16.68 13.62 -18.01
CA GLN A 39 -15.62 12.78 -17.50
C GLN A 39 -16.21 12.08 -16.27
N ASN A 40 -16.74 10.88 -16.47
CA ASN A 40 -16.98 9.94 -15.39
C ASN A 40 -15.62 9.43 -14.92
N LEU A 41 -14.82 10.33 -14.34
CA LEU A 41 -13.74 9.96 -13.45
C LEU A 41 -14.46 9.39 -12.24
N ASN A 42 -14.69 8.08 -12.30
CA ASN A 42 -15.08 7.25 -11.17
C ASN A 42 -13.89 7.24 -10.18
N SER A 43 -13.59 8.41 -9.63
CA SER A 43 -12.60 8.67 -8.61
C SER A 43 -13.12 7.96 -7.37
N THR A 44 -12.80 6.67 -7.29
CA THR A 44 -13.18 5.84 -6.15
C THR A 44 -12.34 6.33 -4.98
N SER A 45 -12.81 7.39 -4.32
CA SER A 45 -12.21 7.91 -3.11
C SER A 45 -12.08 6.77 -2.10
N ILE A 46 -10.84 6.44 -1.74
CA ILE A 46 -10.55 5.38 -0.79
C ILE A 46 -10.78 5.92 0.62
N LYS A 47 -11.75 5.34 1.32
CA LYS A 47 -12.07 5.69 2.71
C LYS A 47 -11.86 4.47 3.59
N PHE A 48 -11.00 4.60 4.59
CA PHE A 48 -10.80 3.58 5.60
C PHE A 48 -11.83 3.75 6.72
N GLU A 49 -12.58 2.68 6.98
CA GLU A 49 -13.53 2.62 8.09
C GLU A 49 -12.90 1.77 9.19
N PRO A 50 -12.34 2.37 10.25
CA PRO A 50 -11.65 1.62 11.29
C PRO A 50 -12.63 0.68 11.99
N PRO A 51 -12.27 -0.60 12.16
CA PRO A 51 -13.10 -1.52 12.91
C PRO A 51 -13.10 -1.15 14.40
N PRO A 52 -14.10 -1.63 15.17
CA PRO A 52 -14.09 -1.46 16.62
C PRO A 52 -12.77 -1.96 17.21
N PRO A 53 -12.19 -1.24 18.19
CA PRO A 53 -10.96 -1.68 18.85
C PRO A 53 -11.16 -3.07 19.46
N PRO A 54 -10.16 -3.96 19.38
CA PRO A 54 -10.24 -5.28 19.98
C PRO A 54 -10.46 -5.17 21.49
N PRO A 55 -11.08 -6.18 22.11
CA PRO A 55 -11.23 -6.20 23.57
C PRO A 55 -9.85 -6.17 24.26
N PRO A 56 -9.77 -5.54 25.43
CA PRO A 56 -8.52 -5.39 26.17
C PRO A 56 -7.86 -6.76 26.44
N THR A 57 -6.65 -6.97 25.93
CA THR A 57 -5.87 -8.19 26.22
C THR A 57 -5.20 -8.08 27.59
N ARG A 58 -5.06 -9.19 28.34
CA ARG A 58 -4.40 -9.16 29.68
C ARG A 58 -2.90 -8.81 29.65
N ARG A 59 -2.28 -8.77 28.47
CA ARG A 59 -0.84 -8.55 28.27
C ARG A 59 -0.63 -7.28 27.44
N GLY A 60 0.25 -6.40 27.90
CA GLY A 60 0.42 -5.00 27.46
C GLY A 60 0.20 -4.76 25.97
N GLU A 61 -0.74 -3.87 25.66
CA GLU A 61 -0.91 -3.36 24.30
C GLU A 61 0.39 -2.66 23.88
N PRO A 62 0.84 -2.86 22.63
CA PRO A 62 1.98 -2.13 22.11
C PRO A 62 1.74 -0.62 22.25
N THR A 63 2.62 0.12 22.92
CA THR A 63 2.56 1.58 22.86
C THR A 63 2.81 2.00 21.41
N GLY A 64 2.04 2.95 20.89
CA GLY A 64 1.95 3.30 19.46
C GLY A 64 3.26 3.73 18.79
N ARG A 65 3.25 4.82 18.02
CA ARG A 65 4.49 5.35 17.43
C ARG A 65 5.30 6.02 18.56
N ALA A 66 6.08 5.25 19.31
CA ALA A 66 6.90 5.78 20.39
C ALA A 66 7.99 6.69 19.80
N GLN A 67 7.77 8.02 19.85
CA GLN A 67 8.85 9.01 19.71
C GLN A 67 9.51 9.19 21.08
N GLY A 68 10.34 8.23 21.48
CA GLY A 68 11.30 8.47 22.55
C GLY A 68 12.37 9.43 22.03
N GLY A 69 12.58 10.57 22.71
CA GLY A 69 13.56 11.62 22.33
C GLY A 69 15.04 11.19 22.33
N ALA A 70 15.32 9.88 22.40
CA ALA A 70 16.64 9.28 22.32
C ALA A 70 16.92 8.58 20.96
N GLY A 71 15.98 8.65 20.02
CA GLY A 71 16.13 8.04 18.69
C GLY A 71 17.26 8.72 17.91
N ARG A 72 18.39 8.04 17.76
CA ARG A 72 19.57 8.48 16.97
C ARG A 72 19.31 8.45 15.44
N GLY A 73 18.12 8.85 15.00
CA GLY A 73 17.71 8.80 13.58
C GLY A 73 17.50 7.39 13.01
N CYS A 74 17.38 6.37 13.87
CA CYS A 74 17.23 4.96 13.49
C CYS A 74 15.80 4.42 13.61
N GLU A 75 14.82 5.25 13.97
CA GLU A 75 13.45 4.78 14.24
C GLU A 75 12.69 4.47 12.94
N PRO A 76 12.30 3.20 12.69
CA PRO A 76 11.43 2.87 11.58
C PRO A 76 9.99 3.32 11.85
N THR A 77 9.24 3.63 10.79
CA THR A 77 7.81 3.96 10.90
C THR A 77 6.97 2.84 10.32
N ALA A 78 6.08 2.23 11.10
CA ALA A 78 5.10 1.28 10.59
C ALA A 78 3.92 2.00 9.92
N LEU A 79 3.53 1.51 8.74
CA LEU A 79 2.38 2.00 7.99
C LEU A 79 1.10 1.31 8.47
N VAL A 80 0.76 1.54 9.74
CA VAL A 80 -0.40 0.97 10.42
C VAL A 80 -1.16 2.10 11.14
N PRO A 81 -2.52 2.08 11.17
CA PRO A 81 -3.30 3.08 11.89
C PRO A 81 -3.06 2.98 13.39
N LEU A 82 -3.18 4.13 14.05
CA LEU A 82 -3.25 4.21 15.51
C LEU A 82 -4.71 3.95 15.94
N THR A 83 -4.89 3.00 16.85
CA THR A 83 -6.17 2.64 17.44
C THR A 83 -6.15 3.07 18.91
N LYS A 84 -7.23 3.70 19.38
CA LYS A 84 -7.37 4.08 20.79
C LYS A 84 -7.61 2.83 21.64
N SER A 85 -6.92 2.75 22.78
CA SER A 85 -7.14 1.70 23.77
C SER A 85 -8.48 1.88 24.47
N ASN A 86 -9.15 0.77 24.72
CA ASN A 86 -10.33 0.74 25.59
C ASN A 86 -9.96 0.77 27.09
N LYS A 87 -8.69 0.54 27.44
CA LYS A 87 -8.24 0.50 28.84
C LYS A 87 -7.93 1.87 29.42
N SER A 88 -7.46 2.79 28.59
CA SER A 88 -7.01 4.12 28.97
C SER A 88 -7.34 5.10 27.85
N ASN A 89 -7.98 6.22 28.20
CA ASN A 89 -8.42 7.24 27.24
C ASN A 89 -7.27 7.89 26.46
N ASN A 90 -6.03 7.75 26.93
CA ASN A 90 -4.84 8.36 26.34
C ASN A 90 -3.89 7.37 25.66
N ASP A 91 -4.13 6.05 25.81
CA ASP A 91 -3.25 5.06 25.21
C ASP A 91 -3.71 4.75 23.78
N SER A 92 -2.75 4.70 22.86
CA SER A 92 -2.98 4.26 21.48
C SER A 92 -1.93 3.24 21.07
N PHE A 93 -2.33 2.31 20.22
CA PHE A 93 -1.51 1.21 19.73
C PHE A 93 -1.67 1.04 18.22
N LEU A 94 -0.69 0.42 17.57
CA LEU A 94 -0.76 0.11 16.15
C LEU A 94 -1.50 -1.21 15.95
N TRP A 95 -2.61 -1.20 15.22
CA TRP A 95 -3.41 -2.40 14.99
C TRP A 95 -4.15 -2.36 13.66
N GLY A 96 -4.48 -3.53 13.13
CA GLY A 96 -5.34 -3.65 11.94
C GLY A 96 -5.75 -5.08 11.65
N LEU A 97 -6.74 -5.21 10.76
CA LEU A 97 -7.26 -6.50 10.31
C LEU A 97 -6.62 -6.92 8.99
N THR A 98 -6.55 -8.24 8.79
CA THR A 98 -6.19 -8.86 7.51
C THR A 98 -7.11 -10.03 7.17
N ILE A 99 -7.24 -10.38 5.90
CA ILE A 99 -7.83 -11.68 5.50
C ILE A 99 -6.77 -12.70 5.07
N ALA A 100 -5.54 -12.24 4.80
CA ALA A 100 -4.44 -13.08 4.36
C ALA A 100 -3.98 -14.05 5.45
N GLU A 101 -3.70 -15.30 5.05
CA GLU A 101 -3.14 -16.30 5.96
C GLU A 101 -1.70 -15.96 6.36
N ARG A 102 -0.98 -15.29 5.46
CA ARG A 102 0.42 -14.87 5.59
C ARG A 102 0.52 -13.43 5.08
N PRO A 103 0.24 -12.43 5.94
CA PRO A 103 0.12 -11.03 5.53
C PRO A 103 1.47 -10.40 5.13
N LYS A 104 1.40 -9.23 4.51
CA LYS A 104 2.55 -8.35 4.30
C LYS A 104 2.49 -7.16 5.25
N PHE A 105 3.62 -6.86 5.86
CA PHE A 105 3.84 -5.71 6.73
C PHE A 105 4.61 -4.63 5.97
N TRP A 106 4.37 -3.37 6.29
CA TRP A 106 4.93 -2.23 5.55
C TRP A 106 5.55 -1.22 6.50
N PHE A 107 6.78 -0.84 6.23
CA PHE A 107 7.59 0.05 7.07
C PHE A 107 8.31 1.09 6.23
N SER A 108 8.45 2.30 6.75
CA SER A 108 9.36 3.32 6.21
C SER A 108 10.68 3.25 6.96
N LEU A 109 11.77 3.11 6.22
CA LEU A 109 13.12 3.20 6.75
C LEU A 109 13.55 4.67 6.84
N PRO A 110 14.17 5.09 7.96
CA PRO A 110 14.55 6.48 8.17
C PRO A 110 15.78 6.88 7.35
N ARG A 111 16.60 5.91 6.91
CA ARG A 111 17.80 6.09 6.09
C ARG A 111 18.09 4.84 5.28
N SER A 112 19.03 4.93 4.34
CA SER A 112 19.58 3.76 3.67
C SER A 112 20.32 2.88 4.66
N LEU A 113 20.16 1.57 4.49
CA LEU A 113 20.82 0.53 5.27
C LEU A 113 22.10 0.05 4.57
N THR A 114 23.08 -0.29 5.38
CA THR A 114 24.43 -0.73 5.02
C THR A 114 24.74 -2.08 5.66
N SER A 115 25.90 -2.65 5.37
CA SER A 115 26.41 -3.90 5.98
C SER A 115 26.65 -3.86 7.49
N LYS A 116 26.50 -2.68 8.13
CA LYS A 116 26.52 -2.52 9.59
C LYS A 116 25.12 -2.54 10.21
N ASP A 117 24.09 -2.58 9.39
CA ASP A 117 22.69 -2.52 9.81
C ASP A 117 22.05 -3.90 9.72
N ALA A 118 21.09 -4.15 10.62
CA ALA A 118 20.29 -5.36 10.59
C ALA A 118 18.82 -5.04 10.87
N ILE A 119 17.94 -5.80 10.24
CA ILE A 119 16.51 -5.77 10.53
C ILE A 119 16.16 -7.05 11.28
N GLU A 120 15.39 -6.93 12.35
CA GLU A 120 14.72 -8.07 12.96
C GLU A 120 13.21 -7.89 12.85
N PHE A 121 12.53 -8.94 12.39
CA PHE A 121 11.08 -9.02 12.41
C PHE A 121 10.65 -10.22 13.25
N VAL A 122 9.76 -9.97 14.21
CA VAL A 122 9.20 -11.00 15.08
C VAL A 122 7.68 -10.91 15.01
N LEU A 123 7.03 -12.05 14.85
CA LEU A 123 5.58 -12.23 14.93
C LEU A 123 5.30 -13.28 16.01
N THR A 124 4.52 -12.92 17.01
CA THR A 124 4.16 -13.79 18.13
C THR A 124 2.66 -13.96 18.23
N ASP A 125 2.22 -15.08 18.80
CA ASP A 125 0.83 -15.24 19.23
C ASP A 125 0.56 -14.47 20.54
N ASN A 126 -0.67 -14.59 21.05
CA ASN A 126 -1.10 -13.95 22.31
C ASN A 126 -0.41 -14.49 23.57
N SER A 127 0.22 -15.67 23.51
CA SER A 127 1.00 -16.26 24.60
C SER A 127 2.43 -15.72 24.64
N GLY A 128 2.83 -14.99 23.60
CA GLY A 128 4.19 -14.50 23.39
C GLY A 128 5.09 -15.50 22.67
N LYS A 129 4.54 -16.63 22.19
CA LYS A 129 5.29 -17.63 21.44
C LYS A 129 5.53 -17.11 20.01
N ALA A 130 6.78 -17.18 19.56
CA ALA A 130 7.13 -16.82 18.19
C ALA A 130 6.43 -17.75 17.19
N VAL A 131 5.67 -17.15 16.28
CA VAL A 131 5.08 -17.79 15.09
C VAL A 131 6.05 -17.70 13.94
N TYR A 132 6.74 -16.56 13.84
CA TYR A 132 7.77 -16.32 12.85
C TYR A 132 8.79 -15.31 13.38
N GLN A 133 10.06 -15.56 13.14
CA GLN A 133 11.14 -14.64 13.47
C GLN A 133 12.21 -14.72 12.39
N THR A 134 12.74 -13.57 11.99
CA THR A 134 13.93 -13.51 11.13
C THR A 134 14.78 -12.32 11.48
N LYS A 135 16.08 -12.44 11.19
CA LYS A 135 17.05 -11.35 11.23
C LYS A 135 17.75 -11.28 9.88
N LEU A 136 17.69 -10.12 9.25
CA LEU A 136 18.26 -9.86 7.93
C LEU A 136 19.43 -8.89 8.09
N ASN A 137 20.63 -9.33 7.71
CA ASN A 137 21.77 -8.44 7.55
C ASN A 137 21.57 -7.68 6.24
N SER A 138 21.62 -6.35 6.27
CA SER A 138 21.41 -5.56 5.05
C SER A 138 22.70 -5.45 4.26
N SER A 139 22.74 -5.88 3.01
CA SER A 139 23.89 -5.60 2.14
C SER A 139 23.91 -4.12 1.74
N THR A 140 22.81 -3.66 1.15
CA THR A 140 22.46 -2.26 0.89
C THR A 140 20.96 -2.18 0.59
N THR A 141 20.19 -1.49 1.44
CA THR A 141 18.75 -1.23 1.19
C THR A 141 18.55 0.28 1.15
N PRO A 142 18.02 0.88 0.08
CA PRO A 142 17.86 2.34 0.01
C PRO A 142 16.84 2.82 1.05
N GLN A 143 16.95 4.09 1.43
CA GLN A 143 15.89 4.76 2.18
C GLN A 143 14.57 4.66 1.40
N GLY A 144 13.49 4.29 2.09
CA GLY A 144 12.18 4.21 1.47
C GLY A 144 11.21 3.35 2.25
N ILE A 145 10.12 2.99 1.59
CA ILE A 145 9.09 2.12 2.12
C ILE A 145 9.43 0.68 1.69
N VAL A 146 9.54 -0.20 2.67
CA VAL A 146 9.81 -1.62 2.47
C VAL A 146 8.62 -2.45 2.88
N SER A 147 8.42 -3.57 2.19
CA SER A 147 7.46 -4.60 2.58
C SER A 147 8.15 -5.85 3.09
N PHE A 148 7.57 -6.45 4.14
CA PHE A 148 7.99 -7.71 4.72
C PHE A 148 6.85 -8.73 4.58
N ALA A 149 7.08 -9.78 3.79
CA ALA A 149 6.08 -10.84 3.59
C ALA A 149 6.38 -12.03 4.49
N ILE A 150 5.36 -12.55 5.17
CA ILE A 150 5.49 -13.83 5.89
C ILE A 150 5.70 -14.95 4.85
N PRO A 151 6.78 -15.74 4.93
CA PRO A 151 7.10 -16.73 3.92
C PRO A 151 6.13 -17.91 3.98
N GLN A 152 5.98 -18.63 2.86
CA GLN A 152 4.98 -19.70 2.74
C GLN A 152 5.20 -20.89 3.68
N ASN A 153 6.42 -21.10 4.16
CA ASN A 153 6.78 -22.15 5.11
C ASN A 153 6.48 -21.78 6.58
N ALA A 154 6.20 -20.51 6.89
CA ALA A 154 5.77 -20.10 8.24
C ALA A 154 4.30 -20.49 8.46
N PRO A 155 3.86 -20.80 9.69
CA PRO A 155 2.46 -21.13 9.97
C PRO A 155 1.48 -20.05 9.50
N ALA A 156 0.31 -20.47 9.03
CA ALA A 156 -0.78 -19.55 8.69
C ALA A 156 -1.35 -18.92 9.97
N LEU A 157 -1.76 -17.65 9.88
CA LEU A 157 -2.51 -17.00 10.95
C LEU A 157 -3.91 -17.61 11.02
N GLU A 158 -4.34 -17.92 12.24
CA GLU A 158 -5.66 -18.45 12.54
C GLU A 158 -6.70 -17.31 12.51
N ILE A 159 -7.88 -17.61 11.98
CA ILE A 159 -8.99 -16.66 11.96
C ILE A 159 -9.43 -16.34 13.40
N GLY A 160 -9.68 -15.06 13.68
CA GLY A 160 -10.15 -14.57 14.97
C GLY A 160 -9.06 -14.46 16.04
N LYS A 161 -7.86 -15.00 15.79
CA LYS A 161 -6.75 -14.96 16.77
C LYS A 161 -5.92 -13.69 16.61
N PRO A 162 -5.65 -12.94 17.70
CA PRO A 162 -4.76 -11.79 17.66
C PRO A 162 -3.29 -12.24 17.72
N TYR A 163 -2.45 -11.54 16.97
CA TYR A 163 -1.00 -11.71 16.94
C TYR A 163 -0.34 -10.35 17.17
N ASN A 164 0.88 -10.38 17.71
CA ASN A 164 1.70 -9.18 17.90
C ASN A 164 2.92 -9.27 17.00
N TRP A 165 3.36 -8.13 16.50
CA TRP A 165 4.56 -8.04 15.69
C TRP A 165 5.47 -6.93 16.21
N SER A 166 6.77 -7.09 15.98
CA SER A 166 7.77 -6.06 16.18
C SER A 166 8.72 -6.01 15.00
N PHE A 167 9.09 -4.80 14.61
CA PHE A 167 10.11 -4.52 13.62
C PHE A 167 11.20 -3.68 14.29
N SER A 168 12.40 -4.25 14.38
CA SER A 168 13.57 -3.62 14.96
C SER A 168 14.59 -3.31 13.86
N LEU A 169 15.10 -2.08 13.86
CA LEU A 169 16.20 -1.65 13.02
C LEU A 169 17.43 -1.40 13.89
N TYR A 170 18.45 -2.23 13.70
CA TYR A 170 19.78 -2.06 14.29
C TYR A 170 20.61 -1.22 13.32
N CYS A 171 21.12 -0.08 13.80
CA CYS A 171 21.86 0.88 12.98
C CYS A 171 23.38 0.79 13.13
N ASP A 172 23.85 -0.04 14.07
CA ASP A 172 25.24 -0.48 14.14
C ASP A 172 25.30 -1.77 15.00
N PHE A 173 24.83 -2.88 14.45
CA PHE A 173 24.68 -4.13 15.21
C PHE A 173 26.01 -4.70 15.73
N LYS A 174 27.15 -4.18 15.23
CA LYS A 174 28.50 -4.58 15.64
C LYS A 174 28.93 -3.92 16.95
N THR A 175 28.22 -2.88 17.40
CA THR A 175 28.46 -2.25 18.69
C THR A 175 27.61 -2.90 19.78
N VAL A 176 28.23 -3.15 20.94
CA VAL A 176 27.57 -3.81 22.10
C VAL A 176 26.42 -2.95 22.67
N GLU A 177 26.41 -1.64 22.37
CA GLU A 177 25.47 -0.67 22.91
C GLU A 177 24.31 -0.31 21.96
N ASP A 178 24.17 -0.97 20.79
CA ASP A 178 23.13 -0.61 19.83
C ASP A 178 21.73 -0.84 20.42
N LYS A 179 21.01 0.26 20.66
CA LYS A 179 19.59 0.25 21.00
C LYS A 179 18.82 0.39 19.70
N PRO A 180 18.24 -0.70 19.16
CA PRO A 180 17.58 -0.65 17.87
C PRO A 180 16.37 0.28 17.92
N GLY A 181 16.16 1.01 16.83
CA GLY A 181 14.87 1.64 16.61
C GLY A 181 13.80 0.56 16.49
N ASN A 182 12.67 0.73 17.18
CA ASN A 182 11.70 -0.37 17.31
C ASN A 182 10.27 0.14 17.22
N VAL A 183 9.49 -0.52 16.38
CA VAL A 183 8.05 -0.30 16.27
C VAL A 183 7.31 -1.62 16.47
N ARG A 184 6.21 -1.56 17.22
CA ARG A 184 5.40 -2.73 17.59
C ARG A 184 3.94 -2.48 17.26
N GLY A 185 3.22 -3.55 17.00
CA GLY A 185 1.78 -3.49 16.82
C GLY A 185 1.16 -4.86 16.85
N SER A 186 -0.11 -4.89 16.48
CA SER A 186 -0.93 -6.10 16.50
C SER A 186 -1.65 -6.29 15.17
N ILE A 187 -2.02 -7.52 14.89
CA ILE A 187 -2.74 -7.91 13.67
C ILE A 187 -3.71 -9.04 14.01
N GLN A 188 -4.86 -9.06 13.35
CA GLN A 188 -5.83 -10.15 13.50
C GLN A 188 -6.35 -10.57 12.13
N ARG A 189 -6.34 -11.88 11.87
CA ARG A 189 -6.95 -12.42 10.66
C ARG A 189 -8.45 -12.56 10.86
N VAL A 190 -9.25 -12.10 9.90
CA VAL A 190 -10.71 -12.25 9.90
C VAL A 190 -11.19 -13.16 8.77
N ALA A 191 -12.35 -13.79 8.96
CA ALA A 191 -12.97 -14.60 7.93
C ALA A 191 -13.50 -13.71 6.79
N VAL A 192 -13.43 -14.22 5.57
CA VAL A 192 -14.09 -13.59 4.42
C VAL A 192 -15.56 -13.99 4.45
N ASN A 193 -16.44 -13.06 4.82
CA ASN A 193 -17.89 -13.29 4.79
C ASN A 193 -18.43 -13.22 3.33
N PRO A 194 -19.65 -13.73 3.05
CA PRO A 194 -20.20 -13.75 1.69
C PRO A 194 -20.34 -12.35 1.06
N GLN A 195 -20.67 -11.33 1.86
CA GLN A 195 -20.78 -9.95 1.38
C GLN A 195 -19.44 -9.42 0.90
N LEU A 196 -18.38 -9.56 1.70
CA LEU A 196 -17.03 -9.16 1.34
C LEU A 196 -16.53 -9.92 0.11
N LYS A 197 -16.80 -11.24 0.04
CA LYS A 197 -16.47 -12.05 -1.14
C LYS A 197 -17.10 -11.49 -2.42
N ASN A 198 -18.38 -11.12 -2.37
CA ASN A 198 -19.09 -10.55 -3.50
C ASN A 198 -18.57 -9.16 -3.88
N GLN A 199 -18.30 -8.29 -2.89
CA GLN A 199 -17.71 -6.96 -3.13
C GLN A 199 -16.32 -7.06 -3.79
N LEU A 200 -15.49 -8.02 -3.36
CA LEU A 200 -14.18 -8.27 -3.96
C LEU A 200 -14.28 -8.83 -5.38
N ALA A 201 -15.20 -9.76 -5.65
CA ALA A 201 -15.44 -10.28 -7.01
C ALA A 201 -15.91 -9.19 -8.00
N ASN A 202 -16.61 -8.18 -7.48
CA ASN A 202 -17.06 -7.02 -8.25
C ASN A 202 -16.01 -5.92 -8.38
N SER A 203 -14.91 -5.97 -7.61
CA SER A 203 -13.81 -5.02 -7.73
C SER A 203 -12.96 -5.34 -8.95
N LYS A 204 -12.98 -4.48 -9.97
CA LYS A 204 -12.29 -4.71 -11.26
C LYS A 204 -10.91 -4.08 -11.35
N THR A 205 -10.56 -3.19 -10.42
CA THR A 205 -9.25 -2.55 -10.36
C THR A 205 -8.61 -2.71 -8.98
N PRO A 206 -7.27 -2.61 -8.86
CA PRO A 206 -6.62 -2.65 -7.55
C PRO A 206 -7.09 -1.52 -6.62
N VAL A 207 -7.43 -0.34 -7.15
CA VAL A 207 -8.01 0.76 -6.36
C VAL A 207 -9.38 0.37 -5.81
N GLN A 208 -10.25 -0.24 -6.61
CA GLN A 208 -11.56 -0.72 -6.14
C GLN A 208 -11.43 -1.82 -5.10
N GLN A 209 -10.48 -2.74 -5.28
CA GLN A 209 -10.20 -3.81 -4.33
C GLN A 209 -9.68 -3.25 -3.00
N ALA A 210 -8.71 -2.33 -3.05
CA ALA A 210 -8.21 -1.64 -1.87
C ALA A 210 -9.30 -0.84 -1.15
N ALA A 211 -10.17 -0.14 -1.90
CA ALA A 211 -11.31 0.57 -1.34
C ALA A 211 -12.31 -0.39 -0.67
N THR A 212 -12.55 -1.57 -1.24
CA THR A 212 -13.40 -2.60 -0.62
C THR A 212 -12.80 -3.09 0.70
N TYR A 213 -11.50 -3.38 0.75
CA TYR A 213 -10.83 -3.74 2.00
C TYR A 213 -10.90 -2.61 3.03
N ALA A 214 -10.61 -1.38 2.63
CA ALA A 214 -10.60 -0.21 3.50
C ALA A 214 -11.98 0.07 4.13
N LYS A 215 -13.05 -0.02 3.34
CA LYS A 215 -14.44 0.10 3.82
C LYS A 215 -14.86 -1.00 4.80
N ASN A 216 -14.23 -2.17 4.72
CA ASN A 216 -14.47 -3.28 5.64
C ASN A 216 -13.47 -3.31 6.82
N GLY A 217 -12.67 -2.25 7.02
CA GLY A 217 -11.69 -2.16 8.10
C GLY A 217 -10.45 -3.05 7.94
N ILE A 218 -10.23 -3.63 6.76
CA ILE A 218 -9.14 -4.57 6.48
C ILE A 218 -7.91 -3.79 5.98
N TRP A 219 -7.18 -3.19 6.93
CA TRP A 219 -6.08 -2.29 6.64
C TRP A 219 -4.91 -2.94 5.88
N PHE A 220 -4.44 -4.10 6.34
CA PHE A 220 -3.22 -4.72 5.80
C PHE A 220 -3.37 -5.11 4.33
N ASP A 221 -4.54 -5.64 3.95
CA ASP A 221 -4.84 -6.01 2.57
C ASP A 221 -5.09 -4.79 1.67
N ALA A 222 -5.75 -3.74 2.18
CA ALA A 222 -5.92 -2.47 1.46
C ALA A 222 -4.56 -1.85 1.11
N LEU A 223 -3.69 -1.69 2.11
CA LEU A 223 -2.36 -1.12 1.94
C LEU A 223 -1.50 -2.00 1.01
N THR A 224 -1.52 -3.31 1.20
CA THR A 224 -0.75 -4.24 0.38
C THR A 224 -1.18 -4.19 -1.09
N THR A 225 -2.48 -4.13 -1.35
CA THR A 225 -3.02 -4.03 -2.72
C THR A 225 -2.47 -2.81 -3.44
N LEU A 226 -2.43 -1.65 -2.80
CA LEU A 226 -1.87 -0.43 -3.40
C LEU A 226 -0.34 -0.47 -3.46
N GLY A 227 0.32 -0.90 -2.39
CA GLY A 227 1.79 -0.88 -2.28
C GLY A 227 2.49 -1.77 -3.31
N VAL A 228 1.94 -2.95 -3.62
CA VAL A 228 2.51 -3.83 -4.67
C VAL A 228 2.35 -3.24 -6.06
N ASN A 229 1.27 -2.49 -6.32
CA ASN A 229 1.01 -1.84 -7.61
C ASN A 229 1.85 -0.56 -7.77
N ILE A 230 2.10 0.19 -6.70
CA ILE A 230 3.02 1.35 -6.75
C ILE A 230 4.42 0.97 -7.19
N ARG A 231 4.89 -0.21 -6.77
CA ARG A 231 6.22 -0.71 -7.15
C ARG A 231 6.30 -1.14 -8.62
N GLY A 232 5.19 -1.63 -9.18
CA GLY A 232 5.13 -2.12 -10.56
C GLY A 232 4.64 -1.05 -11.53
N GLU A 233 3.34 -1.04 -11.79
CA GLU A 233 2.67 -0.14 -12.73
C GLU A 233 2.13 1.10 -11.99
N LYS A 234 2.99 2.09 -11.80
CA LYS A 234 2.64 3.33 -11.11
C LYS A 234 1.70 4.21 -11.96
N THR A 235 0.42 3.91 -11.91
CA THR A 235 -0.63 4.75 -12.49
C THR A 235 -1.00 5.92 -11.57
N LYS A 236 -1.65 6.95 -12.12
CA LYS A 236 -2.04 8.16 -11.37
C LYS A 236 -3.08 7.85 -10.29
N ASP A 237 -4.04 6.99 -10.59
CA ASP A 237 -5.10 6.55 -9.67
C ASP A 237 -4.55 5.74 -8.49
N ILE A 238 -3.60 4.83 -8.72
CA ILE A 238 -2.91 4.09 -7.65
C ILE A 238 -2.11 5.03 -6.75
N SER A 239 -1.36 5.96 -7.35
CA SER A 239 -0.56 6.94 -6.59
C SER A 239 -1.44 7.87 -5.73
N PHE A 240 -2.58 8.29 -6.28
CA PHE A 240 -3.58 9.08 -5.57
C PHE A 240 -4.20 8.27 -4.41
N ALA A 241 -4.68 7.05 -4.67
CA ALA A 241 -5.30 6.20 -3.67
C ALA A 241 -4.33 5.86 -2.52
N TRP A 242 -3.05 5.59 -2.82
CA TRP A 242 -2.03 5.36 -1.80
C TRP A 242 -1.81 6.58 -0.91
N THR A 243 -1.69 7.75 -1.52
CA THR A 243 -1.51 9.01 -0.79
C THR A 243 -2.72 9.27 0.10
N GLU A 244 -3.93 9.07 -0.42
CA GLU A 244 -5.17 9.30 0.31
C GLU A 244 -5.39 8.31 1.46
N LEU A 245 -5.02 7.04 1.27
CA LEU A 245 -5.08 6.04 2.34
C LEU A 245 -4.09 6.35 3.46
N LEU A 246 -2.83 6.69 3.12
CA LEU A 246 -1.82 7.03 4.13
C LEU A 246 -2.07 8.38 4.81
N ARG A 247 -2.73 9.34 4.13
CA ARG A 247 -3.19 10.61 4.72
C ARG A 247 -4.12 10.38 5.89
N GLN A 248 -5.02 9.40 5.80
CA GLN A 248 -5.99 9.07 6.87
C GLN A 248 -5.32 8.60 8.18
N ILE A 249 -4.05 8.19 8.13
CA ILE A 249 -3.25 7.80 9.30
C ILE A 249 -2.07 8.75 9.57
N ASN A 250 -2.13 9.96 9.01
CA ASN A 250 -1.13 11.03 9.10
C ASN A 250 0.26 10.65 8.56
N LEU A 251 0.32 9.77 7.55
CA LEU A 251 1.55 9.32 6.90
C LEU A 251 1.66 9.81 5.44
N GLN A 252 0.94 10.88 5.06
CA GLN A 252 1.03 11.41 3.69
C GLN A 252 2.43 11.91 3.32
N LYS A 253 3.25 12.33 4.29
CA LYS A 253 4.59 12.88 4.03
C LYS A 253 5.59 11.85 3.51
N ILE A 254 5.36 10.56 3.78
CA ILE A 254 6.26 9.48 3.34
C ILE A 254 5.84 8.88 1.99
N THR A 255 4.69 9.25 1.43
CA THR A 255 4.19 8.68 0.16
C THR A 255 5.08 8.93 -1.05
N PRO A 256 5.91 9.99 -1.13
CA PRO A 256 6.85 10.18 -2.25
C PRO A 256 8.06 9.24 -2.20
N LEU A 257 8.32 8.57 -1.08
CA LEU A 257 9.47 7.69 -0.94
C LEU A 257 9.36 6.46 -1.87
N PRO A 258 10.49 5.92 -2.35
CA PRO A 258 10.47 4.72 -3.19
C PRO A 258 9.92 3.53 -2.42
N VAL A 259 9.17 2.66 -3.11
CA VAL A 259 8.59 1.45 -2.54
C VAL A 259 9.34 0.22 -3.06
N THR A 260 9.88 -0.59 -2.16
CA THR A 260 10.72 -1.76 -2.50
C THR A 260 10.33 -3.01 -1.71
N ASN A 261 10.76 -4.20 -2.15
CA ASN A 261 10.75 -5.36 -1.26
C ASN A 261 11.84 -5.17 -0.20
N CYS A 262 11.59 -5.59 1.04
CA CYS A 262 12.68 -5.61 2.00
C CYS A 262 13.70 -6.67 1.61
N CYS A 263 14.93 -6.18 1.42
CA CYS A 263 16.15 -6.78 1.93
C CYS A 263 16.48 -8.15 1.33
N ASP A 264 17.13 -8.14 0.16
CA ASP A 264 17.66 -9.34 -0.46
C ASP A 264 18.64 -10.06 0.48
N THR A 265 18.35 -11.31 0.79
CA THR A 265 19.21 -12.23 1.55
C THR A 265 20.29 -12.87 0.69
N SER A 266 20.54 -12.36 -0.52
CA SER A 266 21.51 -12.91 -1.46
C SER A 266 22.93 -12.58 -1.02
N LYS A 267 23.40 -13.25 0.04
CA LYS A 267 24.79 -13.63 0.40
C LYS A 267 24.99 -13.71 1.93
N GLU A 268 24.26 -14.55 2.63
CA GLU A 268 24.80 -15.11 3.88
C GLU A 268 24.15 -16.45 4.24
N SER A 269 24.72 -17.54 3.73
CA SER A 269 24.51 -18.86 4.30
C SER A 269 25.14 -18.88 5.70
N LEU A 270 24.32 -18.83 6.74
CA LEU A 270 24.79 -19.09 8.10
C LEU A 270 25.29 -20.55 8.21
N PRO A 271 26.50 -20.79 8.77
CA PRO A 271 27.00 -22.14 8.96
C PRO A 271 26.18 -22.89 10.01
N GLU A 272 25.85 -24.14 9.71
CA GLU A 272 25.27 -25.09 10.66
C GLU A 272 26.09 -25.10 11.96
N ARG A 273 25.42 -24.94 13.11
CA ARG A 273 26.02 -25.25 14.41
C ARG A 273 26.38 -26.73 14.42
N LYS A 274 27.66 -27.04 14.27
CA LYS A 274 28.19 -28.36 14.63
C LYS A 274 27.82 -28.61 16.09
N LYS A 275 26.95 -29.61 16.33
CA LYS A 275 26.82 -30.23 17.64
C LYS A 275 28.21 -30.77 17.99
N GLN A 276 28.90 -30.17 18.94
CA GLN A 276 29.97 -30.84 19.65
C GLN A 276 29.32 -32.01 20.40
N GLN A 277 29.42 -33.20 19.81
CA GLN A 277 29.27 -34.44 20.55
C GLN A 277 30.51 -34.58 21.43
N ASN A 278 30.27 -34.59 22.74
CA ASN A 278 31.17 -35.17 23.72
C ASN A 278 31.45 -36.62 23.32
N GLN A 279 32.73 -36.98 23.19
CA GLN A 279 33.21 -38.34 23.38
C GLN A 279 34.53 -38.28 24.15
N ASN A 280 34.44 -38.77 25.39
CA ASN A 280 35.40 -39.50 26.21
C ASN A 280 36.90 -39.19 26.09
#